data_AF-A0A383VFX9-F1
#
_entry.id   AF-A0A383VFX9-F1
#
_cell.length_a   1.000
_cell.length_b   1.000
_cell.length_c   1.000
_cell.angle_alpha   90.00
_cell.angle_beta   90.00
_cell.angle_gamma   90.00
#
_symmetry.space_group_name_H-M   'P 1'
#
loop_
_entity.id
_entity.type
_entity.pdbx_description
1 polymer ?
#
loop_
_entity_poly.entity_id
_entity_poly.type
_entity_poly.pdbx_seq_one_letter_code
_entity_poly.pdbx_strand_id
1 'polypeptide(L)'
;MLLLLLLLQAKGLDLKEVDVPVIGGHAGITILPLLSQTVPSVTFSDAERKALTSRIQDAGTEVVEAKAGAGSATLSMAYAAARMAESTLLGMQGEPNMFECAFVQSDVVPGSPFFASRVQLGPEGVAKVNGLGQLNEFEKAAMEAMLPELKAQIEKGIAFAKNPPKKE
;
A
#
# COMPACT_ATOMS: atom_id res chain seq x y z
N MET A 1 -1.50 -3.58 6.92
CA MET A 1 -2.23 -2.75 7.90
C MET A 1 -2.17 -3.32 9.32
N LEU A 2 -2.63 -4.55 9.61
CA LEU A 2 -2.70 -5.07 11.00
C LEU A 2 -1.35 -5.18 11.75
N LEU A 3 -0.25 -5.46 11.05
CA LEU A 3 1.05 -5.73 11.70
C LEU A 3 1.83 -4.47 12.09
N LEU A 4 1.71 -3.41 11.29
CA LEU A 4 2.28 -2.10 11.62
C LEU A 4 1.74 -1.61 12.97
N LEU A 5 0.48 -1.93 13.26
CA LEU A 5 -0.19 -1.57 14.51
C LEU A 5 0.52 -2.15 15.75
N LEU A 6 0.99 -3.39 15.73
CA LEU A 6 1.60 -4.01 16.92
C LEU A 6 2.89 -3.30 17.38
N LEU A 7 3.67 -2.76 16.45
CA LEU A 7 4.92 -2.07 16.78
C LEU A 7 4.71 -0.59 17.16
N LEU A 8 3.67 0.04 16.61
CA LEU A 8 3.25 1.37 17.04
C LEU A 8 2.62 1.33 18.44
N GLN A 9 1.88 0.26 18.75
CA GLN A 9 1.37 -0.01 20.09
C GLN A 9 2.54 -0.20 21.08
N ALA A 10 3.61 -0.89 20.67
CA ALA A 10 4.82 -1.03 21.49
C ALA A 10 5.55 0.31 21.74
N LYS A 11 5.34 1.32 20.87
CA LYS A 11 5.82 2.70 21.05
C LYS A 11 4.80 3.61 21.75
N GLY A 12 3.71 3.04 22.28
CA GLY A 12 2.71 3.76 23.09
C GLY A 12 1.73 4.62 22.30
N LEU A 13 1.63 4.42 20.99
CA LEU A 13 0.73 5.21 20.14
C LEU A 13 -0.67 4.57 20.07
N ASP A 14 -1.70 5.41 20.06
CA ASP A 14 -3.06 4.96 19.73
C ASP A 14 -3.11 4.61 18.24
N LEU A 15 -3.43 3.36 17.97
CA LEU A 15 -3.55 2.78 16.63
C LEU A 15 -4.57 3.50 15.74
N LYS A 16 -5.54 4.19 16.35
CA LYS A 16 -6.53 4.98 15.61
C LYS A 16 -5.95 6.28 15.05
N GLU A 17 -4.86 6.77 15.63
CA GLU A 17 -4.23 8.03 15.25
C GLU A 17 -3.02 7.82 14.34
N VAL A 18 -2.63 6.58 14.06
CA VAL A 18 -1.47 6.30 13.22
C VAL A 18 -1.82 6.13 11.75
N ASP A 19 -1.17 6.92 10.91
CA ASP A 19 -1.16 6.85 9.46
C ASP A 19 0.25 6.60 8.94
N VAL A 20 0.42 5.58 8.10
CA VAL A 20 1.68 5.29 7.40
C VAL A 20 1.37 5.09 5.93
N PRO A 21 1.84 5.98 5.05
CA PRO A 21 1.68 5.81 3.62
C PRO A 21 2.37 4.53 3.15
N VAL A 22 1.66 3.71 2.36
CA VAL A 22 2.22 2.53 1.70
C VAL A 22 2.08 2.73 0.20
N ILE A 23 3.22 2.69 -0.50
CA ILE A 23 3.31 2.99 -1.93
C ILE A 23 3.79 1.77 -2.73
N GLY A 24 3.76 1.86 -4.06
CA GLY A 24 4.25 0.81 -4.96
C GLY A 24 3.14 -0.09 -5.50
N GLY A 25 3.12 -1.35 -5.08
CA GLY A 25 2.17 -2.40 -5.46
C GLY A 25 1.60 -3.12 -4.24
N HIS A 26 1.09 -4.33 -4.45
CA HIS A 26 0.43 -5.14 -3.41
C HIS A 26 0.98 -6.57 -3.32
N ALA A 27 2.22 -6.80 -3.75
CA ALA A 27 2.84 -8.13 -3.72
C ALA A 27 4.34 -8.06 -3.39
N GLY A 28 4.75 -8.77 -2.34
CA GLY A 28 6.16 -8.91 -1.96
C GLY A 28 6.87 -7.55 -1.83
N ILE A 29 8.04 -7.43 -2.45
CA ILE A 29 8.88 -6.23 -2.37
C ILE A 29 8.23 -4.97 -2.96
N THR A 30 7.16 -5.11 -3.75
CA THR A 30 6.41 -3.97 -4.30
C THR A 30 5.63 -3.21 -3.23
N ILE A 31 5.43 -3.79 -2.05
CA ILE A 31 4.80 -3.12 -0.92
C ILE A 31 5.86 -2.30 -0.19
N LEU A 32 5.84 -0.97 -0.34
CA LEU A 32 6.83 -0.08 0.27
C LEU A 32 6.17 0.85 1.32
N PRO A 33 6.29 0.53 2.62
CA PRO A 33 5.84 1.42 3.69
C PRO A 33 6.82 2.59 3.88
N LEU A 34 6.30 3.81 3.80
CA LEU A 34 7.07 5.04 4.03
C LEU A 34 7.13 5.35 5.52
N LEU A 35 7.94 4.58 6.25
CA LEU A 35 8.10 4.73 7.69
C LEU A 35 8.65 6.11 8.08
N SER A 36 9.38 6.79 7.17
CA SER A 36 9.81 8.19 7.35
C SER A 36 8.65 9.20 7.37
N GLN A 37 7.49 8.83 6.84
CA GLN A 37 6.29 9.68 6.72
C GLN A 37 5.16 9.25 7.67
N THR A 38 5.49 8.50 8.72
CA THR A 38 4.52 8.08 9.74
C THR A 38 3.97 9.30 10.48
N VAL A 39 2.65 9.34 10.67
CA VAL A 39 1.96 10.33 11.49
C VAL A 39 1.24 9.59 12.63
N PRO A 40 1.42 9.96 13.91
CA PRO A 40 2.39 10.93 14.43
C PRO A 40 3.83 10.50 14.13
N SER A 41 4.77 11.46 14.12
CA SER A 41 6.16 11.21 13.74
C SER A 41 6.84 10.22 14.71
N VAL A 42 7.41 9.15 14.14
CA VAL A 42 8.15 8.11 14.88
C VAL A 42 9.49 7.87 14.22
N THR A 43 10.55 7.79 15.02
CA THR A 43 11.88 7.41 14.56
C THR A 43 12.09 5.91 14.72
N PHE A 44 12.68 5.32 13.69
CA PHE A 44 13.10 3.92 13.64
C PHE A 44 14.58 3.88 13.28
N SER A 45 15.33 3.02 13.97
CA SER A 45 16.67 2.60 13.55
C SER A 45 16.62 1.86 12.21
N ASP A 46 17.75 1.76 11.51
CA ASP A 46 17.81 1.05 10.22
C ASP A 46 17.44 -0.43 10.35
N ALA A 47 17.82 -1.06 11.48
CA ALA A 47 17.45 -2.43 11.79
C ALA A 47 15.94 -2.59 11.99
N GLU A 48 15.30 -1.71 12.77
CA GLU A 48 13.85 -1.68 12.94
C GLU A 48 13.15 -1.44 11.59
N ARG A 49 13.62 -0.47 10.81
CA ARG A 49 13.05 -0.11 9.50
C ARG A 49 13.08 -1.29 8.53
N LYS A 50 14.22 -1.97 8.43
CA LYS A 50 14.37 -3.14 7.56
C LYS A 50 13.48 -4.30 8.02
N ALA A 51 13.49 -4.61 9.31
CA ALA A 51 12.66 -5.68 9.87
C ALA A 51 11.17 -5.41 9.68
N LEU A 52 10.73 -4.17 9.96
CA LEU A 52 9.35 -3.72 9.73
C LEU A 52 8.94 -3.83 8.27
N THR A 53 9.80 -3.35 7.36
CA THR A 53 9.51 -3.36 5.93
C THR A 53 9.33 -4.79 5.42
N SER A 54 10.28 -5.69 5.71
CA SER A 54 10.18 -7.11 5.33
C SER A 54 8.92 -7.74 5.89
N ARG A 55 8.62 -7.52 7.18
CA ARG A 55 7.45 -8.10 7.81
C ARG A 55 6.13 -7.58 7.23
N ILE A 56 6.08 -6.30 6.83
CA ILE A 56 4.91 -5.73 6.14
C ILE A 56 4.71 -6.37 4.76
N GLN A 57 5.80 -6.63 4.03
CA GLN A 57 5.79 -7.29 2.73
C GLN A 57 5.31 -8.75 2.84
N ASP A 58 5.72 -9.44 3.90
CA ASP A 58 5.43 -10.87 4.13
C ASP A 58 4.16 -11.14 4.96
N ALA A 59 3.48 -10.10 5.46
CA ALA A 59 2.33 -10.24 6.35
C ALA A 59 1.20 -11.11 5.76
N GLY A 60 1.02 -11.11 4.44
CA GLY A 60 0.05 -11.98 3.78
C GLY A 60 0.43 -13.46 3.88
N THR A 61 1.72 -13.76 3.69
CA THR A 61 2.29 -15.10 3.82
C THR A 61 2.21 -15.59 5.27
N GLU A 62 2.54 -14.75 6.25
CA GLU A 62 2.42 -15.08 7.68
C GLU A 62 1.00 -15.55 8.04
N VAL A 63 -0.04 -14.92 7.46
CA VAL A 63 -1.43 -15.32 7.71
C VAL A 63 -1.78 -16.66 7.05
N VAL A 64 -1.30 -16.92 5.84
CA VAL A 64 -1.50 -18.22 5.17
C VAL A 64 -0.85 -19.34 5.96
N GLU A 65 0.38 -19.11 6.45
CA GLU A 65 1.12 -20.05 7.28
C GLU A 65 0.42 -20.27 8.63
N ALA A 66 -0.02 -19.20 9.30
CA ALA A 66 -0.76 -19.29 10.56
C ALA A 66 -2.11 -20.03 10.40
N LYS A 67 -2.69 -20.01 9.20
CA LYS A 67 -3.89 -20.77 8.84
C LYS A 67 -3.58 -22.17 8.29
N ALA A 68 -2.33 -22.63 8.35
CA ALA A 68 -1.87 -23.92 7.83
C ALA A 68 -2.31 -24.16 6.36
N GLY A 69 -2.30 -23.11 5.54
CA GLY A 69 -2.71 -23.17 4.14
C GLY A 69 -4.23 -23.13 3.90
N ALA A 70 -5.07 -23.02 4.93
CA ALA A 70 -6.53 -22.95 4.82
C ALA A 70 -7.05 -21.57 4.34
N GLY A 71 -6.29 -20.90 3.48
CA GLY A 71 -6.61 -19.59 2.91
C GLY A 71 -5.85 -18.41 3.54
N SER A 72 -6.03 -17.24 2.96
CA SER A 72 -5.33 -16.00 3.32
C SER A 72 -6.14 -15.12 4.30
N ALA A 73 -5.67 -13.90 4.53
CA ALA A 73 -6.36 -12.90 5.35
C ALA A 73 -7.78 -12.60 4.82
N THR A 74 -8.80 -12.91 5.62
CA THR A 74 -10.22 -12.68 5.28
C THR A 74 -10.80 -11.52 6.07
N LEU A 75 -10.85 -11.63 7.41
CA LEU A 75 -11.46 -10.60 8.27
C LEU A 75 -10.74 -9.25 8.19
N SER A 76 -9.42 -9.26 8.24
CA SER A 76 -8.61 -8.04 8.12
C SER A 76 -8.73 -7.39 6.74
N MET A 77 -8.89 -8.20 5.68
CA MET A 77 -9.13 -7.69 4.33
C MET A 77 -10.53 -7.11 4.19
N ALA A 78 -11.56 -7.77 4.75
CA ALA A 78 -12.92 -7.25 4.76
C ALA A 78 -13.01 -5.90 5.48
N TYR A 79 -12.32 -5.75 6.61
CA TYR A 79 -12.21 -4.47 7.31
C TYR A 79 -11.51 -3.40 6.46
N ALA A 80 -10.38 -3.73 5.84
CA ALA A 80 -9.66 -2.79 4.97
C ALA A 80 -10.49 -2.35 3.76
N ALA A 81 -11.21 -3.28 3.13
CA ALA A 81 -12.12 -3.00 2.03
C ALA A 81 -13.29 -2.12 2.46
N ALA A 82 -13.90 -2.41 3.62
CA ALA A 82 -14.98 -1.59 4.18
C ALA A 82 -14.52 -0.16 4.44
N ARG A 83 -13.33 0.03 5.04
CA ARG A 83 -12.75 1.36 5.26
C ARG A 83 -12.50 2.12 3.96
N MET A 84 -11.88 1.49 2.96
CA MET A 84 -11.66 2.12 1.66
C MET A 84 -12.98 2.50 0.97
N ALA A 85 -14.00 1.63 1.07
CA ALA A 85 -15.32 1.91 0.54
C ALA A 85 -15.98 3.10 1.26
N GLU A 86 -15.91 3.15 2.59
CA GLU A 86 -16.38 4.29 3.38
C GLU A 86 -15.68 5.59 2.98
N SER A 87 -14.34 5.59 2.89
CA SER A 87 -13.57 6.76 2.44
C SER A 87 -13.97 7.22 1.03
N THR A 88 -14.27 6.28 0.14
CA THR A 88 -14.75 6.56 -1.23
C THR A 88 -16.14 7.19 -1.19
N LEU A 89 -17.07 6.65 -0.39
CA LEU A 89 -18.42 7.18 -0.26
C LEU A 89 -18.42 8.59 0.34
N LEU A 90 -17.59 8.86 1.35
CA LEU A 90 -17.41 10.19 1.93
C LEU A 90 -16.83 11.17 0.90
N GLY A 91 -15.81 10.74 0.14
CA GLY A 91 -15.27 11.54 -0.97
C GLY A 91 -16.32 11.87 -2.02
N MET A 92 -17.18 10.90 -2.36
CA MET A 92 -18.30 11.10 -3.30
C MET A 92 -19.35 12.08 -2.78
N GLN A 93 -19.56 12.16 -1.46
CA GLN A 93 -20.43 13.14 -0.82
C GLN A 93 -19.81 14.56 -0.77
N GLY A 94 -18.56 14.71 -1.18
CA GLY A 94 -17.85 15.99 -1.18
C GLY A 94 -17.18 16.32 0.15
N GLU A 95 -17.02 15.34 1.04
CA GLU A 95 -16.22 15.53 2.26
C GLU A 95 -14.79 15.95 1.88
N PRO A 96 -14.29 17.08 2.40
CA PRO A 96 -12.96 17.55 2.08
C PRO A 96 -11.90 16.65 2.74
N ASN A 97 -10.69 16.64 2.19
CA ASN A 97 -9.52 15.98 2.79
C ASN A 97 -9.66 14.45 2.96
N MET A 98 -10.45 13.80 2.11
CA MET A 98 -10.48 12.34 2.05
C MET A 98 -9.24 11.81 1.30
N PHE A 99 -8.31 11.22 2.04
CA PHE A 99 -7.07 10.68 1.50
C PHE A 99 -6.91 9.20 1.81
N GLU A 100 -6.51 8.43 0.80
CA GLU A 100 -6.19 7.00 0.93
C GLU A 100 -4.98 6.65 0.07
N CYS A 101 -4.30 5.54 0.34
CA CYS A 101 -3.32 4.97 -0.58
C CYS A 101 -4.01 3.97 -1.50
N ALA A 102 -3.95 4.20 -2.81
CA ALA A 102 -4.63 3.36 -3.80
C ALA A 102 -3.74 3.09 -5.01
N PHE A 103 -3.79 1.86 -5.53
CA PHE A 103 -3.14 1.46 -6.77
C PHE A 103 -4.00 1.89 -7.96
N VAL A 104 -3.59 2.97 -8.63
CA VAL A 104 -4.36 3.63 -9.70
C VAL A 104 -3.48 3.90 -10.90
N GLN A 105 -4.09 4.25 -12.03
CA GLN A 105 -3.34 4.82 -13.15
C GLN A 105 -2.65 6.10 -12.67
N SER A 106 -1.33 6.19 -12.88
CA SER A 106 -0.51 7.22 -12.24
C SER A 106 0.74 7.51 -13.05
N ASP A 107 1.11 8.80 -13.09
CA ASP A 107 2.34 9.29 -13.69
C ASP A 107 3.38 9.71 -12.63
N VAL A 108 3.14 9.39 -11.35
CA VAL A 108 4.02 9.75 -10.23
C VAL A 108 5.40 9.11 -10.37
N VAL A 109 5.48 7.93 -11.01
CA VAL A 109 6.73 7.22 -11.27
C VAL A 109 6.95 7.06 -12.77
N PRO A 110 8.00 7.68 -13.33
CA PRO A 110 8.30 7.57 -14.75
C PRO A 110 8.41 6.13 -15.25
N GLY A 111 7.66 5.83 -16.31
CA GLY A 111 7.67 4.52 -16.96
C GLY A 111 6.94 3.41 -16.20
N SER A 112 6.09 3.73 -15.21
CA SER A 112 5.10 2.81 -14.65
C SER A 112 3.70 3.40 -14.86
N PRO A 113 2.81 2.78 -15.65
CA PRO A 113 1.49 3.34 -15.93
C PRO A 113 0.50 3.22 -14.76
N PHE A 114 0.83 2.37 -13.77
CA PHE A 114 0.07 2.22 -12.54
C PHE A 114 1.03 2.27 -11.35
N PHE A 115 0.60 2.86 -10.24
CA PHE A 115 1.38 2.93 -9.01
C PHE A 115 0.48 3.25 -7.82
N ALA A 116 0.75 2.61 -6.67
CA ALA A 116 0.09 2.95 -5.42
C ALA A 116 0.75 4.17 -4.80
N SER A 117 -0.03 5.21 -4.56
CA SER A 117 0.40 6.44 -3.89
C SER A 117 -0.78 7.05 -3.15
N ARG A 118 -0.54 8.10 -2.36
CA ARG A 118 -1.63 8.82 -1.69
C ARG A 118 -2.50 9.50 -2.75
N VAL A 119 -3.80 9.30 -2.69
CA VAL A 119 -4.78 9.92 -3.57
C VAL A 119 -5.77 10.73 -2.75
N GLN A 120 -6.25 11.83 -3.31
CA GLN A 120 -7.40 12.55 -2.79
C GLN A 120 -8.65 12.03 -3.48
N LEU A 121 -9.64 11.63 -2.69
CA LEU A 121 -10.95 11.21 -3.15
C LEU A 121 -11.88 12.42 -3.23
N GLY A 122 -12.79 12.41 -4.20
CA GLY A 122 -13.77 13.46 -4.43
C GLY A 122 -15.03 12.95 -5.14
N PRO A 123 -15.94 13.84 -5.54
CA PRO A 123 -17.26 13.49 -6.08
C PRO A 123 -17.24 12.50 -7.25
N GLU A 124 -16.20 12.55 -8.10
CA GLU A 124 -16.04 11.70 -9.29
C GLU A 124 -14.94 10.64 -9.14
N GLY A 125 -14.61 10.26 -7.90
CA GLY A 125 -13.58 9.26 -7.60
C GLY A 125 -12.24 9.89 -7.24
N VAL A 126 -11.15 9.49 -7.91
CA VAL A 126 -9.81 10.04 -7.63
C VAL A 126 -9.70 11.45 -8.18
N ALA A 127 -9.78 12.45 -7.31
CA ALA A 127 -9.67 13.86 -7.67
C ALA A 127 -8.22 14.28 -7.91
N LYS A 128 -7.28 13.69 -7.18
CA LYS A 128 -5.84 13.98 -7.31
C LYS A 128 -5.00 12.78 -6.93
N VAL A 129 -3.96 12.51 -7.72
CA VAL A 129 -2.88 11.60 -7.34
C VAL A 129 -1.74 12.45 -6.75
N ASN A 130 -1.39 12.21 -5.50
CA ASN A 130 -0.33 12.96 -4.83
C ASN A 130 1.03 12.33 -5.13
N GLY A 131 2.08 13.16 -5.11
CA GLY A 131 3.45 12.68 -5.24
C GLY A 131 3.90 11.84 -4.05
N LEU A 132 5.13 11.30 -4.16
CA LEU A 132 5.72 10.39 -3.16
C LEU A 132 6.16 11.09 -1.85
N GLY A 133 6.16 12.42 -1.83
CA GLY A 133 6.75 13.19 -0.74
C GLY A 133 8.28 13.01 -0.67
N GLN A 134 8.83 13.23 0.52
CA GLN A 134 10.27 13.05 0.76
C GLN A 134 10.55 11.59 1.12
N LEU A 135 11.44 10.95 0.36
CA LEU A 135 11.93 9.60 0.64
C LEU A 135 13.32 9.67 1.26
N ASN A 136 13.58 8.84 2.27
CA ASN A 136 14.94 8.65 2.78
C ASN A 136 15.74 7.69 1.90
N GLU A 137 17.03 7.50 2.21
CA GLU A 137 17.93 6.66 1.39
C GLU A 137 17.47 5.20 1.30
N PHE A 138 16.98 4.64 2.41
CA PHE A 138 16.43 3.28 2.43
C PHE A 138 15.20 3.13 1.52
N GLU A 139 14.25 4.08 1.60
CA GLU A 139 13.01 4.07 0.82
C GLU A 139 13.29 4.30 -0.66
N LYS A 140 14.27 5.15 -1.01
CA LYS A 140 14.72 5.32 -2.40
C LYS A 140 15.30 4.03 -2.97
N ALA A 141 16.22 3.40 -2.24
CA ALA A 141 16.82 2.14 -2.67
C ALA A 141 15.78 1.01 -2.82
N ALA A 142 14.83 0.91 -1.88
CA ALA A 142 13.74 -0.04 -1.94
C ALA A 142 12.79 0.24 -3.13
N MET A 143 12.51 1.52 -3.41
CA MET A 143 11.72 1.93 -4.56
C MET A 143 12.40 1.52 -5.87
N GLU A 144 13.70 1.78 -6.03
CA GLU A 144 14.44 1.37 -7.23
C GLU A 144 14.43 -0.16 -7.42
N ALA A 145 14.60 -0.91 -6.33
CA ALA A 145 14.61 -2.37 -6.36
C ALA A 145 13.26 -2.98 -6.74
N MET A 146 12.13 -2.39 -6.34
CA MET A 146 10.80 -2.95 -6.61
C MET A 146 10.24 -2.65 -8.00
N LEU A 147 10.74 -1.60 -8.67
CA LEU A 147 10.17 -1.15 -9.95
C LEU A 147 10.22 -2.19 -11.09
N PRO A 148 11.31 -2.96 -11.27
CA PRO A 148 11.33 -4.00 -12.30
C PRO A 148 10.22 -5.05 -12.09
N GLU A 149 10.01 -5.50 -10.85
CA GLU A 149 8.97 -6.47 -10.52
C GLU A 149 7.58 -5.89 -10.71
N LEU A 150 7.34 -4.67 -10.23
CA LEU A 150 6.05 -3.99 -10.41
C LEU A 150 5.69 -3.85 -11.89
N LYS A 151 6.64 -3.42 -12.73
CA LYS A 151 6.43 -3.28 -14.17
C LYS A 151 6.10 -4.62 -14.84
N ALA A 152 6.81 -5.69 -14.47
CA ALA A 152 6.52 -7.03 -14.97
C ALA A 152 5.11 -7.52 -14.56
N GLN A 153 4.68 -7.25 -13.33
CA GLN A 153 3.33 -7.57 -12.86
C GLN A 153 2.25 -6.81 -13.64
N ILE A 154 2.46 -5.52 -13.88
CA ILE A 154 1.56 -4.67 -14.66
C ILE A 154 1.48 -5.17 -16.11
N GLU A 155 2.62 -5.42 -16.74
CA GLU A 155 2.69 -5.89 -18.13
C GLU A 155 1.98 -7.23 -18.29
N LYS A 156 2.15 -8.15 -17.34
CA LYS A 156 1.43 -9.43 -17.31
C LYS A 156 -0.08 -9.23 -17.32
N GLY A 157 -0.60 -8.29 -16.52
CA GLY A 157 -2.02 -7.96 -16.49
C GLY A 157 -2.53 -7.38 -17.82
N ILE A 158 -1.77 -6.44 -18.40
CA ILE A 158 -2.12 -5.82 -19.69
C ILE A 158 -2.08 -6.85 -20.83
N ALA A 159 -1.06 -7.70 -20.86
CA ALA A 159 -0.90 -8.74 -21.88
C ALA A 159 -2.05 -9.76 -21.82
N PHE A 160 -2.47 -10.16 -20.62
CA PHE A 160 -3.62 -11.04 -20.43
C PHE A 160 -4.92 -10.40 -20.96
N ALA A 161 -5.16 -9.11 -20.68
CA ALA A 161 -6.35 -8.42 -21.17
C ALA A 161 -6.37 -8.25 -22.70
N LYS A 162 -5.21 -8.03 -23.32
CA LYS A 162 -5.07 -7.92 -24.78
C LYS A 162 -5.21 -9.26 -25.50
N ASN A 163 -4.71 -10.33 -24.89
CA ASN A 163 -4.71 -11.68 -25.45
C ASN A 163 -5.37 -12.66 -24.47
N PRO A 164 -6.68 -12.54 -24.21
CA PRO A 164 -7.35 -13.43 -23.29
C PRO A 164 -7.27 -14.87 -23.80
N PRO A 165 -7.01 -15.86 -22.94
CA PRO A 165 -7.06 -17.26 -23.35
C PRO A 165 -8.45 -17.57 -23.92
N LYS A 166 -8.49 -18.34 -25.01
CA LYS A 166 -9.75 -18.82 -25.58
C LYS A 166 -10.48 -19.59 -24.48
N LYS A 167 -11.74 -19.22 -24.20
CA LYS A 167 -12.60 -20.01 -23.32
C LYS A 167 -12.76 -21.40 -23.96
N GLU A 168 -12.38 -22.44 -23.22
CA GLU A 168 -12.76 -23.83 -23.52
C GLU A 168 -14.27 -24.04 -23.32
#